data_AF-A0A3S4X619-F1
#
_entry.id   AF-A0A3S4X619-F1
#
_cell.length_a   1.000
_cell.length_b   1.000
_cell.length_c   1.000
_cell.angle_alpha   90.00
_cell.angle_beta   90.00
_cell.angle_gamma   90.00
#
_symmetry.space_group_name_H-M   'P 1'
#
loop_
_entity.id
_entity.type
_entity.pdbx_description
1 polymer ?
#
loop_
_entity_poly.entity_id
_entity_poly.type
_entity_poly.pdbx_seq_one_letter_code
_entity_poly.pdbx_strand_id
1 'polypeptide(L)'
;MNLSKWTISLLCVCFISLTSCDKTDFDAKERQEMKRKESEKKKQEEEKKKQEEEKKKKEEEEKKKQEEEKKKQEEEKKKKEEEEKKRREEEERKKTQLVLDPSTLTLSPIEAKNVYIKNGTAPYEVNVLDKKIALITLHNDKNFFVVTGGYSGETEIVVTDKNKKTAKITVKVKGQKLSALKFSKASVGLSVGKVEKVNIQSGAYPYKASAEDNNIVKVDVSDATITIKALKVGTTVINVSDRDGRKGRISVTVIKQSI
;
A
#
# COMPACT_ATOMS: atom_id res chain seq x y z
N MET A 1 36.66 67.93 -2.71
CA MET A 1 36.20 69.27 -2.27
C MET A 1 37.31 69.83 -1.39
N ASN A 2 38.21 70.64 -1.96
CA ASN A 2 38.38 72.10 -1.73
C ASN A 2 38.84 72.38 -0.28
N LEU A 3 39.94 73.07 0.03
CA LEU A 3 40.48 74.34 -0.47
C LEU A 3 42.00 74.49 -0.09
N SER A 4 42.86 75.01 -0.99
CA SER A 4 43.48 76.37 -0.97
C SER A 4 44.93 76.40 -0.42
N LYS A 5 46.00 76.46 -1.23
CA LYS A 5 46.63 77.58 -1.99
C LYS A 5 47.43 78.61 -1.15
N TRP A 6 48.77 78.59 -1.27
CA TRP A 6 49.75 79.71 -1.46
C TRP A 6 51.19 79.16 -1.26
N THR A 7 52.05 79.00 -2.28
CA THR A 7 53.06 79.96 -2.83
C THR A 7 53.97 80.56 -1.74
N ILE A 8 55.32 80.54 -1.77
CA ILE A 8 56.26 81.16 -2.72
C ILE A 8 57.69 80.65 -2.44
N SER A 9 58.49 80.64 -3.52
CA SER A 9 59.91 80.30 -3.68
C SER A 9 60.92 81.22 -2.98
N LEU A 10 62.17 80.72 -2.83
CA LEU A 10 63.47 81.42 -3.03
C LEU A 10 64.44 81.62 -1.83
N LEU A 11 65.54 80.85 -1.89
CA LEU A 11 66.97 81.05 -1.48
C LEU A 11 67.44 82.07 -0.41
N CYS A 12 68.28 81.60 0.53
CA CYS A 12 69.60 82.14 1.00
C CYS A 12 70.02 81.35 2.26
N VAL A 13 70.97 80.39 2.27
CA VAL A 13 72.45 80.49 2.35
C VAL A 13 72.98 81.31 3.54
N CYS A 14 73.82 80.64 4.37
CA CYS A 14 74.79 81.17 5.35
C CYS A 14 74.26 81.74 6.68
N PHE A 15 74.92 81.64 7.84
CA PHE A 15 76.08 80.91 8.37
C PHE A 15 76.07 81.26 9.88
N ILE A 16 76.24 80.26 10.75
CA ILE A 16 77.06 80.22 11.99
C ILE A 16 76.95 81.33 13.07
N SER A 17 76.95 80.84 14.33
CA SER A 17 77.51 81.40 15.59
C SER A 17 76.41 81.58 16.66
N LEU A 18 76.42 81.02 17.88
CA LEU A 18 77.44 80.52 18.83
C LEU A 18 76.73 79.55 19.83
N THR A 19 77.24 78.34 20.14
CA THR A 19 77.95 77.91 21.39
C THR A 19 77.30 78.41 22.71
N SER A 20 76.95 77.60 23.73
CA SER A 20 77.77 76.62 24.48
C SER A 20 76.95 75.77 25.51
N CYS A 21 77.51 74.62 25.93
CA CYS A 21 77.09 73.65 27.00
C CYS A 21 75.92 72.70 26.64
N ASP A 22 75.95 71.36 26.74
CA ASP A 22 76.83 70.36 27.37
C ASP A 22 76.88 69.08 26.50
N LYS A 23 78.08 68.57 26.16
CA LYS A 23 78.27 67.45 25.22
C LYS A 23 78.13 66.04 25.83
N THR A 24 78.17 65.86 27.15
CA THR A 24 78.11 64.52 27.77
C THR A 24 76.69 64.01 28.03
N ASP A 25 75.69 64.89 28.09
CA ASP A 25 74.27 64.50 28.17
C ASP A 25 73.65 64.27 26.78
N PHE A 26 74.15 64.95 25.75
CA PHE A 26 73.64 64.83 24.38
C PHE A 26 73.93 63.46 23.76
N ASP A 27 75.16 62.95 23.90
CA ASP A 27 75.59 61.65 23.36
C ASP A 27 75.00 60.43 24.10
N ALA A 28 74.61 60.61 25.38
CA ALA A 28 73.92 59.59 26.16
C ALA A 28 72.43 59.52 25.79
N LYS A 29 71.81 60.68 25.57
CA LYS A 29 70.41 60.82 25.16
C LYS A 29 70.17 60.31 23.73
N GLU A 30 71.07 60.58 22.78
CA GLU A 30 71.00 60.00 21.43
C GLU A 30 71.17 58.47 21.44
N ARG A 31 72.08 57.92 22.24
CA ARG A 31 72.23 56.46 22.38
C ARG A 31 71.00 55.80 23.03
N GLN A 32 70.39 56.46 24.02
CA GLN A 32 69.17 55.97 24.67
C GLN A 32 67.96 56.06 23.73
N GLU A 33 67.89 57.10 22.91
CA GLU A 33 66.85 57.28 21.89
C GLU A 33 67.01 56.28 20.73
N MET A 34 68.24 55.99 20.30
CA MET A 34 68.52 54.96 19.30
C MET A 34 68.15 53.55 19.82
N LYS A 35 68.49 53.23 21.08
CA LYS A 35 68.07 51.98 21.74
C LYS A 35 66.55 51.89 21.91
N ARG A 36 65.87 53.00 22.22
CA ARG A 36 64.40 53.06 22.25
C ARG A 36 63.80 52.79 20.87
N LYS A 37 64.29 53.47 19.82
CA LYS A 37 63.85 53.26 18.43
C LYS A 37 64.11 51.83 17.95
N GLU A 38 65.23 51.21 18.32
CA GLU A 38 65.50 49.80 17.99
C GLU A 38 64.57 48.84 18.75
N SER A 39 64.27 49.12 20.02
CA SER A 39 63.31 48.33 20.82
C SER A 39 61.87 48.47 20.33
N GLU A 40 61.47 49.67 19.88
CA GLU A 40 60.16 49.94 19.28
C GLU A 40 60.04 49.26 17.92
N LYS A 41 61.11 49.28 17.11
CA LYS A 41 61.15 48.58 15.83
C LYS A 41 61.05 47.06 16.01
N LYS A 42 61.75 46.50 17.00
CA LYS A 42 61.63 45.07 17.37
C LYS A 42 60.22 44.72 17.85
N LYS A 43 59.60 45.56 18.69
CA LYS A 43 58.20 45.37 19.12
C LYS A 43 57.21 45.42 17.96
N GLN A 44 57.35 46.40 17.05
CA GLN A 44 56.50 46.50 15.86
C GLN A 44 56.67 45.31 14.91
N GLU A 45 57.88 44.77 14.78
CA GLU A 45 58.16 43.59 13.96
C GLU A 45 57.56 42.32 14.58
N GLU A 46 57.61 42.18 15.91
CA GLU A 46 56.98 41.08 16.64
C GLU A 46 55.44 41.14 16.60
N GLU A 47 54.84 42.33 16.73
CA GLU A 47 53.40 42.53 16.55
C GLU A 47 52.94 42.22 15.12
N LYS A 48 53.71 42.66 14.11
CA LYS A 48 53.43 42.30 12.70
C LYS A 48 53.47 40.79 12.50
N LYS A 49 54.46 40.09 13.06
CA LYS A 49 54.53 38.62 13.00
C LYS A 49 53.31 37.96 13.67
N LYS A 50 52.90 38.42 14.85
CA LYS A 50 51.71 37.90 15.54
C LYS A 50 50.44 38.13 14.74
N GLN A 51 50.24 39.32 14.17
CA GLN A 51 49.10 39.62 13.31
C GLN A 51 49.08 38.76 12.03
N GLU A 52 50.23 38.53 11.41
CA GLU A 52 50.34 37.69 10.22
C GLU A 52 50.04 36.20 10.53
N GLU A 53 50.49 35.70 11.69
CA GLU A 53 50.20 34.34 12.14
C GLU A 53 48.71 34.15 12.50
N GLU A 54 48.08 35.13 13.16
CA GLU A 54 46.65 35.10 13.46
C GLU A 54 45.80 35.17 12.17
N LYS A 55 46.23 35.98 11.19
CA LYS A 55 45.57 36.06 9.88
C LYS A 55 45.67 34.73 9.12
N LYS A 56 46.84 34.07 9.14
CA LYS A 56 47.01 32.72 8.57
C LYS A 56 46.12 31.68 9.27
N LYS A 57 46.02 31.70 10.60
CA LYS A 57 45.14 30.80 11.37
C LYS A 57 43.66 31.00 11.00
N LYS A 58 43.18 32.24 10.90
CA LYS A 58 41.80 32.55 10.47
C LYS A 58 41.52 32.06 9.05
N GLU A 59 42.45 32.29 8.13
CA GLU A 59 42.32 31.87 6.73
C GLU A 59 42.31 30.33 6.57
N GLU A 60 43.08 29.61 7.41
CA GLU A 60 43.05 28.14 7.45
C GLU A 60 41.73 27.59 8.04
N GLU A 61 41.20 28.22 9.09
CA GLU A 61 39.91 27.83 9.69
C GLU A 61 38.74 28.07 8.72
N GLU A 62 38.76 29.18 8.00
CA GLU A 62 37.75 29.51 6.98
C GLU A 62 37.81 28.55 5.80
N LYS A 63 39.01 28.17 5.34
CA LYS A 63 39.19 27.10 4.34
C LYS A 63 38.65 25.75 4.83
N LYS A 64 38.91 25.37 6.09
CA LYS A 64 38.36 24.14 6.68
C LYS A 64 36.83 24.16 6.73
N LYS A 65 36.22 25.27 7.14
CA LYS A 65 34.76 25.43 7.16
C LYS A 65 34.15 25.33 5.76
N GLN A 66 34.75 25.99 4.77
CA GLN A 66 34.31 25.89 3.38
C GLN A 66 34.44 24.47 2.82
N GLU A 67 35.53 23.75 3.15
CA GLU A 67 35.71 22.36 2.72
C GLU A 67 34.68 21.42 3.36
N GLU A 68 34.39 21.60 4.66
CA GLU A 68 33.38 20.81 5.37
C GLU A 68 31.96 21.07 4.83
N GLU A 69 31.62 22.33 4.56
CA GLU A 69 30.34 22.71 3.97
C GLU A 69 30.18 22.15 2.55
N LYS A 70 31.24 22.21 1.75
CA LYS A 70 31.27 21.61 0.41
C LYS A 70 31.11 20.09 0.46
N LYS A 71 31.76 19.41 1.43
CA LYS A 71 31.58 17.98 1.69
C LYS A 71 30.14 17.64 2.08
N LYS A 72 29.52 18.42 2.97
CA LYS A 72 28.10 18.26 3.36
C LYS A 72 27.16 18.44 2.17
N GLN A 73 27.36 19.48 1.35
CA GLN A 73 26.57 19.72 0.14
C GLN A 73 26.72 18.60 -0.89
N GLU A 74 27.94 18.08 -1.08
CA GLU A 74 28.19 16.95 -2.00
C GLU A 74 27.54 15.66 -1.50
N GLU A 75 27.60 15.38 -0.19
CA GLU A 75 26.94 14.22 0.42
C GLU A 75 25.40 14.32 0.30
N GLU A 76 24.83 15.50 0.55
CA GLU A 76 23.39 15.73 0.40
C GLU A 76 22.94 15.58 -1.07
N LYS A 77 23.73 16.08 -2.02
CA LYS A 77 23.47 15.91 -3.45
C LYS A 77 23.51 14.43 -3.85
N LYS A 78 24.50 13.67 -3.40
CA LYS A 78 24.59 12.22 -3.63
C LYS A 78 23.37 11.46 -3.06
N LYS A 79 22.93 11.82 -1.85
CA LYS A 79 21.72 11.23 -1.24
C LYS A 79 20.46 11.51 -2.07
N LYS A 80 20.27 12.75 -2.54
CA LYS A 80 19.13 13.12 -3.39
C LYS A 80 19.14 12.39 -4.73
N GLU A 81 20.30 12.28 -5.39
CA GLU A 81 20.44 11.53 -6.65
C GLU A 81 20.16 10.03 -6.47
N GLU A 82 20.61 9.42 -5.37
CA GLU A 82 20.33 8.02 -5.05
C GLU A 82 18.84 7.76 -4.77
N GLU A 83 18.19 8.65 -4.02
CA GLU A 83 16.74 8.57 -3.75
C GLU A 83 15.93 8.72 -5.03
N GLU A 84 16.28 9.67 -5.90
CA GLU A 84 15.61 9.85 -7.18
C GLU A 84 15.79 8.63 -8.11
N LYS A 85 16.99 8.05 -8.13
CA LYS A 85 17.25 6.81 -8.87
C LYS A 85 16.39 5.65 -8.36
N LYS A 86 16.30 5.47 -7.04
CA LYS A 86 15.42 4.45 -6.42
C LYS A 86 13.96 4.65 -6.80
N ARG A 87 13.47 5.90 -6.78
CA ARG A 87 12.10 6.23 -7.18
C ARG A 87 11.83 5.89 -8.65
N ARG A 88 12.75 6.25 -9.57
CA ARG A 88 12.64 5.91 -10.99
C ARG A 88 12.65 4.40 -11.24
N GLU A 89 13.52 3.66 -10.54
CA GLU A 89 13.56 2.19 -10.63
C GLU A 89 12.27 1.53 -10.10
N GLU A 90 11.66 2.07 -9.03
CA GLU A 90 10.39 1.59 -8.51
C GLU A 90 9.23 1.84 -9.49
N GLU A 91 9.19 3.01 -10.12
CA GLU A 91 8.17 3.36 -11.14
C GLU A 91 8.26 2.43 -12.37
N GLU A 92 9.47 2.17 -12.87
CA GLU A 92 9.70 1.20 -13.95
C GLU A 92 9.31 -0.23 -13.54
N ARG A 93 9.60 -0.64 -12.31
CA ARG A 93 9.14 -1.94 -11.77
C ARG A 93 7.62 -2.04 -11.73
N LYS A 94 6.92 -1.00 -11.28
CA LYS A 94 5.44 -0.96 -11.28
C LYS A 94 4.87 -1.02 -12.70
N LYS A 95 5.49 -0.31 -13.64
CA LYS A 95 5.04 -0.27 -15.05
C LYS A 95 5.23 -1.60 -15.77
N THR A 96 6.26 -2.37 -15.40
CA THR A 96 6.57 -3.67 -16.02
C THR A 96 5.95 -4.86 -15.30
N GLN A 97 5.32 -4.66 -14.15
CA GLN A 97 4.64 -5.72 -13.40
C GLN A 97 3.41 -6.23 -14.17
N LEU A 98 3.22 -7.55 -14.20
CA LEU A 98 2.02 -8.18 -14.71
C LEU A 98 0.82 -7.75 -13.86
N VAL A 99 -0.25 -7.24 -14.50
CA VAL A 99 -1.45 -6.76 -13.80
C VAL A 99 -2.68 -7.49 -14.34
N LEU A 100 -3.58 -7.88 -13.44
CA LEU A 100 -4.89 -8.44 -13.80
C LEU A 100 -5.98 -7.40 -13.53
N ASP A 101 -6.89 -7.26 -14.48
CA ASP A 101 -8.03 -6.34 -14.37
C ASP A 101 -9.33 -7.08 -14.69
N PRO A 102 -10.24 -7.24 -13.71
CA PRO A 102 -10.12 -6.77 -12.32
C PRO A 102 -9.13 -7.61 -11.49
N SER A 103 -8.64 -7.07 -10.37
CA SER A 103 -7.79 -7.78 -9.39
C SER A 103 -8.59 -8.58 -8.34
N THR A 104 -9.91 -8.39 -8.31
CA THR A 104 -10.85 -9.18 -7.52
C THR A 104 -12.14 -9.39 -8.30
N LEU A 105 -12.73 -10.58 -8.19
CA LEU A 105 -14.04 -10.88 -8.77
C LEU A 105 -15.00 -11.35 -7.69
N THR A 106 -16.24 -10.86 -7.76
CA THR A 106 -17.36 -11.46 -7.04
C THR A 106 -18.38 -11.96 -8.05
N LEU A 107 -18.65 -13.27 -8.01
CA LEU A 107 -19.49 -13.98 -8.96
C LEU A 107 -20.65 -14.69 -8.25
N SER A 108 -21.71 -14.97 -8.98
CA SER A 108 -22.72 -15.97 -8.63
C SER A 108 -22.31 -17.33 -9.22
N PRO A 109 -22.86 -18.46 -8.73
CA PRO A 109 -22.64 -19.75 -9.37
C PRO A 109 -23.02 -19.71 -10.86
N ILE A 110 -22.17 -20.30 -11.72
CA ILE A 110 -22.31 -20.36 -13.19
C ILE A 110 -22.09 -19.00 -13.89
N GLU A 111 -21.99 -17.88 -13.16
CA GLU A 111 -21.65 -16.58 -13.74
C GLU A 111 -20.21 -16.61 -14.30
N ALA A 112 -20.04 -16.08 -15.51
CA ALA A 112 -18.74 -15.98 -16.17
C ALA A 112 -18.35 -14.51 -16.37
N LYS A 113 -17.09 -14.16 -16.07
CA LYS A 113 -16.52 -12.83 -16.33
C LYS A 113 -15.11 -12.91 -16.90
N ASN A 114 -14.78 -11.92 -17.71
CA ASN A 114 -13.44 -11.79 -18.27
C ASN A 114 -12.49 -11.15 -17.25
N VAL A 115 -11.25 -11.61 -17.26
CA VAL A 115 -10.12 -10.99 -16.58
C VAL A 115 -9.05 -10.71 -17.62
N TYR A 116 -8.66 -9.45 -17.73
CA TYR A 116 -7.68 -8.97 -18.69
C TYR A 116 -6.28 -8.98 -18.09
N ILE A 117 -5.30 -9.37 -18.88
CA ILE A 117 -3.88 -9.42 -18.54
C ILE A 117 -3.21 -8.19 -19.15
N LYS A 118 -2.65 -7.33 -18.31
CA LYS A 118 -1.91 -6.12 -18.70
C LYS A 118 -0.43 -6.31 -18.41
N ASN A 119 0.42 -5.73 -19.28
CA ASN A 119 1.88 -5.76 -19.18
C ASN A 119 2.51 -7.18 -19.15
N GLY A 120 1.77 -8.17 -19.66
CA GLY A 120 2.22 -9.56 -19.79
C GLY A 120 2.63 -9.92 -21.21
N THR A 121 3.38 -11.02 -21.34
CA THR A 121 3.71 -11.61 -22.64
C THR A 121 3.26 -13.07 -22.70
N ALA A 122 2.44 -13.39 -23.69
CA ALA A 122 1.98 -14.75 -23.97
C ALA A 122 3.15 -15.71 -24.34
N PRO A 123 2.99 -17.04 -24.16
CA PRO A 123 1.82 -17.72 -23.60
C PRO A 123 1.69 -17.50 -22.08
N TYR A 124 0.47 -17.65 -21.57
CA TYR A 124 0.16 -17.53 -20.15
C TYR A 124 -0.11 -18.91 -19.53
N GLU A 125 0.25 -19.04 -18.27
CA GLU A 125 -0.12 -20.17 -17.42
C GLU A 125 -1.06 -19.67 -16.33
N VAL A 126 -2.23 -20.29 -16.17
CA VAL A 126 -3.24 -19.90 -15.17
C VAL A 126 -3.49 -21.06 -14.23
N ASN A 127 -3.19 -20.85 -12.94
CA ASN A 127 -3.39 -21.84 -11.89
C ASN A 127 -4.45 -21.36 -10.90
N VAL A 128 -5.41 -22.22 -10.58
CA VAL A 128 -6.47 -21.94 -9.60
C VAL A 128 -6.22 -22.81 -8.38
N LEU A 129 -6.20 -22.20 -7.19
CA LEU A 129 -6.00 -22.94 -5.94
C LEU A 129 -7.13 -23.95 -5.68
N ASP A 130 -8.40 -23.53 -5.82
CA ASP A 130 -9.55 -24.42 -5.75
C ASP A 130 -10.41 -24.38 -7.02
N LYS A 131 -10.23 -25.40 -7.86
CA LYS A 131 -10.97 -25.59 -9.13
C LYS A 131 -12.46 -25.90 -8.94
N LYS A 132 -12.91 -26.23 -7.72
CA LYS A 132 -14.33 -26.39 -7.41
C LYS A 132 -15.02 -25.03 -7.30
N ILE A 133 -14.30 -24.00 -6.85
CA ILE A 133 -14.84 -22.64 -6.66
C ILE A 133 -14.76 -21.84 -7.95
N ALA A 134 -13.70 -21.97 -8.75
CA ALA A 134 -13.56 -21.25 -10.01
C ALA A 134 -13.02 -22.15 -11.14
N LEU A 135 -13.63 -22.05 -12.31
CA LEU A 135 -13.18 -22.70 -13.55
C LEU A 135 -12.65 -21.64 -14.51
N ILE A 136 -11.61 -21.99 -15.27
CA ILE A 136 -10.92 -21.06 -16.19
C ILE A 136 -10.99 -21.55 -17.61
N THR A 137 -11.32 -20.63 -18.52
CA THR A 137 -11.11 -20.78 -19.95
C THR A 137 -10.08 -19.75 -20.40
N LEU A 138 -8.88 -20.24 -20.76
CA LEU A 138 -7.78 -19.38 -21.20
C LEU A 138 -7.82 -19.18 -22.72
N HIS A 139 -7.70 -17.93 -23.15
CA HIS A 139 -7.62 -17.56 -24.56
C HIS A 139 -6.20 -17.03 -24.84
N ASN A 140 -5.22 -17.92 -25.05
CA ASN A 140 -3.80 -17.54 -25.18
C ASN A 140 -3.47 -16.61 -26.36
N ASP A 141 -4.31 -16.61 -27.38
CA ASP A 141 -4.26 -15.69 -28.52
C ASP A 141 -4.70 -14.26 -28.13
N LYS A 142 -5.25 -14.08 -26.93
CA LYS A 142 -5.78 -12.84 -26.41
C LYS A 142 -5.21 -12.57 -25.01
N ASN A 143 -5.10 -11.31 -24.64
CA ASN A 143 -4.61 -10.94 -23.31
C ASN A 143 -5.75 -11.01 -22.27
N PHE A 144 -6.53 -12.10 -22.25
CA PHE A 144 -7.56 -12.33 -21.23
C PHE A 144 -7.88 -13.82 -21.04
N PHE A 145 -8.50 -14.13 -19.92
CA PHE A 145 -9.14 -15.42 -19.65
C PHE A 145 -10.53 -15.20 -19.06
N VAL A 146 -11.38 -16.21 -19.14
CA VAL A 146 -12.72 -16.21 -18.57
C VAL A 146 -12.70 -16.99 -17.26
N VAL A 147 -13.26 -16.40 -16.22
CA VAL A 147 -13.49 -17.03 -14.92
C VAL A 147 -14.96 -17.35 -14.78
N THR A 148 -15.31 -18.62 -14.59
CA THR A 148 -16.67 -19.08 -14.29
C THR A 148 -16.76 -19.50 -12.82
N GLY A 149 -17.77 -18.98 -12.11
CA GLY A 149 -18.03 -19.37 -10.73
C GLY A 149 -18.58 -20.79 -10.62
N GLY A 150 -18.03 -21.59 -9.71
CA GLY A 150 -18.50 -22.94 -9.37
C GLY A 150 -19.26 -22.94 -8.04
N TYR A 151 -18.72 -23.65 -7.05
CA TYR A 151 -19.28 -23.68 -5.69
C TYR A 151 -18.99 -22.38 -4.94
N SER A 152 -19.88 -22.05 -3.99
CA SER A 152 -19.69 -20.88 -3.14
C SER A 152 -18.44 -20.99 -2.28
N GLY A 153 -17.68 -19.90 -2.20
CA GLY A 153 -16.41 -19.87 -1.49
C GLY A 153 -15.52 -18.76 -2.00
N GLU A 154 -14.25 -18.82 -1.61
CA GLU A 154 -13.22 -17.87 -2.01
C GLU A 154 -11.97 -18.66 -2.46
N THR A 155 -11.41 -18.31 -3.61
CA THR A 155 -10.18 -18.91 -4.14
C THR A 155 -9.28 -17.84 -4.76
N GLU A 156 -7.99 -18.10 -4.80
CA GLU A 156 -7.02 -17.30 -5.54
C GLU A 156 -6.71 -17.96 -6.89
N ILE A 157 -6.50 -17.14 -7.91
CA ILE A 157 -5.96 -17.54 -9.20
C ILE A 157 -4.62 -16.84 -9.38
N VAL A 158 -3.60 -17.60 -9.79
CA VAL A 158 -2.26 -17.11 -10.10
C VAL A 158 -2.04 -17.22 -11.61
N VAL A 159 -1.67 -16.11 -12.24
CA VAL A 159 -1.33 -16.03 -13.66
C VAL A 159 0.15 -15.78 -13.81
N THR A 160 0.83 -16.57 -14.63
CA THR A 160 2.26 -16.45 -14.94
C THR A 160 2.46 -16.21 -16.43
N ASP A 161 3.28 -15.24 -16.80
CA ASP A 161 3.64 -14.97 -18.20
C ASP A 161 4.88 -15.75 -18.67
N LYS A 162 5.20 -15.67 -19.96
CA LYS A 162 6.39 -16.33 -20.54
C LYS A 162 7.70 -15.94 -19.83
N ASN A 163 7.77 -14.72 -19.32
CA ASN A 163 8.95 -14.16 -18.64
C ASN A 163 8.95 -14.42 -17.13
N LYS A 164 8.09 -15.31 -16.62
CA LYS A 164 7.95 -15.68 -15.21
C LYS A 164 7.46 -14.54 -14.30
N LYS A 165 6.86 -13.49 -14.88
CA LYS A 165 6.13 -12.48 -14.10
C LYS A 165 4.81 -13.08 -13.65
N THR A 166 4.43 -12.84 -12.41
CA THR A 166 3.21 -13.38 -11.80
C THR A 166 2.26 -12.29 -11.35
N ALA A 167 0.97 -12.56 -11.45
CA ALA A 167 -0.10 -11.72 -10.91
C ALA A 167 -1.19 -12.60 -10.30
N LYS A 168 -1.93 -12.05 -9.34
CA LYS A 168 -2.93 -12.78 -8.57
C LYS A 168 -4.28 -12.07 -8.66
N ILE A 169 -5.36 -12.85 -8.65
CA ILE A 169 -6.72 -12.36 -8.54
C ILE A 169 -7.48 -13.20 -7.52
N THR A 170 -8.21 -12.53 -6.63
CA THR A 170 -9.11 -13.19 -5.67
C THR A 170 -10.50 -13.32 -6.27
N VAL A 171 -11.06 -14.53 -6.25
CA VAL A 171 -12.41 -14.82 -6.74
C VAL A 171 -13.28 -15.28 -5.59
N LYS A 172 -14.38 -14.57 -5.38
CA LYS A 172 -15.41 -14.89 -4.40
C LYS A 172 -16.69 -15.30 -5.11
N VAL A 173 -17.12 -16.54 -4.94
CA VAL A 173 -18.41 -17.02 -5.44
C VAL A 173 -19.43 -16.95 -4.31
N LYS A 174 -20.46 -16.13 -4.51
CA LYS A 174 -21.56 -15.98 -3.56
C LYS A 174 -22.31 -17.30 -3.39
N GLY A 175 -22.75 -17.58 -2.16
CA GLY A 175 -23.75 -18.61 -1.91
C GLY A 175 -25.03 -18.31 -2.68
N GLN A 176 -25.66 -19.36 -3.23
CA GLN A 176 -26.98 -19.21 -3.81
C GLN A 176 -27.99 -18.99 -2.67
N LYS A 177 -28.47 -17.75 -2.51
CA LYS A 177 -29.53 -17.47 -1.55
C LYS A 177 -30.85 -18.00 -2.09
N LEU A 178 -31.15 -19.23 -1.71
CA LEU A 178 -32.40 -19.88 -2.06
C LEU A 178 -33.51 -19.45 -1.11
N SER A 179 -34.65 -19.03 -1.67
CA SER A 179 -35.86 -18.79 -0.89
C SER A 179 -36.44 -20.11 -0.40
N ALA A 180 -37.05 -20.10 0.79
CA ALA A 180 -37.74 -21.26 1.32
C ALA A 180 -38.91 -21.68 0.40
N LEU A 181 -39.18 -22.99 0.36
CA LEU A 181 -40.34 -23.52 -0.35
C LEU A 181 -41.63 -23.00 0.31
N LYS A 182 -42.62 -22.66 -0.52
CA LYS A 182 -43.96 -22.27 -0.09
C LYS A 182 -44.90 -23.43 -0.31
N PHE A 183 -45.86 -23.59 0.59
CA PHE A 183 -46.83 -24.68 0.58
C PHE A 183 -48.23 -24.11 0.73
N SER A 184 -49.22 -24.81 0.18
CA SER A 184 -50.63 -24.44 0.39
C SER A 184 -51.03 -24.47 1.86
N LYS A 185 -50.32 -25.25 2.69
CA LYS A 185 -50.48 -25.33 4.13
C LYS A 185 -49.11 -25.45 4.80
N ALA A 186 -48.84 -24.61 5.79
CA ALA A 186 -47.63 -24.71 6.61
C ALA A 186 -47.76 -25.79 7.72
N SER A 187 -49.00 -26.15 8.06
CA SER A 187 -49.31 -27.21 9.03
C SER A 187 -50.54 -28.00 8.62
N VAL A 188 -50.60 -29.25 9.07
CA VAL A 188 -51.69 -30.20 8.79
C VAL A 188 -52.12 -30.86 10.08
N GLY A 189 -53.42 -30.84 10.36
CA GLY A 189 -54.06 -31.60 11.44
C GLY A 189 -54.91 -32.72 10.87
N LEU A 190 -54.71 -33.95 11.32
CA LEU A 190 -55.42 -35.13 10.84
C LEU A 190 -55.82 -36.06 11.99
N SER A 191 -56.90 -36.80 11.81
CA SER A 191 -57.17 -37.99 12.61
C SER A 191 -56.46 -39.21 12.02
N VAL A 192 -56.08 -40.18 12.87
CA VAL A 192 -55.52 -41.47 12.42
C VAL A 192 -56.36 -42.08 11.29
N GLY A 193 -55.69 -42.61 10.26
CA GLY A 193 -56.32 -43.23 9.09
C GLY A 193 -56.74 -42.25 7.98
N LYS A 194 -56.82 -40.94 8.25
CA LYS A 194 -57.15 -39.93 7.25
C LYS A 194 -55.93 -39.55 6.39
N VAL A 195 -56.23 -38.97 5.23
CA VAL A 195 -55.26 -38.52 4.23
C VAL A 195 -55.50 -37.06 3.92
N GLU A 196 -54.43 -36.29 3.76
CA GLU A 196 -54.45 -34.89 3.34
C GLU A 196 -53.48 -34.66 2.18
N LYS A 197 -53.79 -33.71 1.30
CA LYS A 197 -52.88 -33.27 0.24
C LYS A 197 -52.39 -31.84 0.50
N VAL A 198 -51.10 -31.61 0.31
CA VAL A 198 -50.46 -30.28 0.38
C VAL A 198 -49.73 -30.00 -0.92
N ASN A 199 -49.99 -28.85 -1.54
CA ASN A 199 -49.36 -28.45 -2.79
C ASN A 199 -48.11 -27.63 -2.51
N ILE A 200 -47.04 -27.91 -3.26
CA ILE A 200 -45.81 -27.14 -3.29
C ILE A 200 -46.02 -25.97 -4.27
N GLN A 201 -45.96 -24.75 -3.77
CA GLN A 201 -46.31 -23.51 -4.48
C GLN A 201 -45.08 -22.76 -5.02
N SER A 202 -43.87 -23.18 -4.67
CA SER A 202 -42.62 -22.61 -5.19
C SER A 202 -41.52 -23.67 -5.24
N GLY A 203 -40.46 -23.40 -6.00
CA GLY A 203 -39.32 -24.31 -6.18
C GLY A 203 -39.26 -24.90 -7.58
N ALA A 204 -38.31 -25.82 -7.78
CA ALA A 204 -38.04 -26.48 -9.05
C ALA A 204 -38.18 -28.01 -8.95
N TYR A 205 -39.02 -28.58 -9.82
CA TYR A 205 -39.19 -30.03 -9.95
C TYR A 205 -37.86 -30.73 -10.36
N PRO A 206 -37.58 -31.97 -9.91
CA PRO A 206 -38.38 -32.82 -9.02
C PRO A 206 -38.27 -32.46 -7.53
N TYR A 207 -39.32 -32.77 -6.79
CA TYR A 207 -39.40 -32.57 -5.34
C TYR A 207 -39.20 -33.89 -4.57
N LYS A 208 -38.70 -33.77 -3.34
CA LYS A 208 -38.57 -34.86 -2.36
C LYS A 208 -39.18 -34.42 -1.05
N ALA A 209 -39.90 -35.31 -0.38
CA ALA A 209 -40.42 -35.08 0.96
C ALA A 209 -40.26 -36.34 1.82
N SER A 210 -39.99 -36.14 3.10
CA SER A 210 -39.87 -37.22 4.09
C SER A 210 -40.31 -36.74 5.46
N ALA A 211 -40.99 -37.58 6.23
CA ALA A 211 -41.29 -37.29 7.63
C ALA A 211 -40.09 -37.59 8.53
N GLU A 212 -39.89 -36.75 9.55
CA GLU A 212 -38.91 -37.01 10.62
C GLU A 212 -39.26 -38.28 11.41
N ASP A 213 -40.56 -38.55 11.59
CA ASP A 213 -41.07 -39.81 12.16
C ASP A 213 -42.10 -40.47 11.23
N ASN A 214 -41.64 -41.51 10.52
CA ASN A 214 -42.46 -42.30 9.59
C ASN A 214 -43.45 -43.24 10.30
N ASN A 215 -43.40 -43.37 11.63
CA ASN A 215 -44.41 -44.12 12.39
C ASN A 215 -45.68 -43.28 12.63
N ILE A 216 -45.57 -41.94 12.58
CA ILE A 216 -46.69 -41.01 12.80
C ILE A 216 -47.43 -40.75 11.50
N VAL A 217 -46.70 -40.51 10.40
CA VAL A 217 -47.28 -40.30 9.06
C VAL A 217 -46.48 -41.03 7.99
N LYS A 218 -47.17 -41.41 6.90
CA LYS A 218 -46.55 -41.77 5.63
C LYS A 218 -46.67 -40.61 4.65
N VAL A 219 -45.60 -40.34 3.89
CA VAL A 219 -45.52 -39.25 2.91
C VAL A 219 -45.23 -39.81 1.54
N ASP A 220 -46.02 -39.41 0.55
CA ASP A 220 -45.81 -39.72 -0.86
C ASP A 220 -45.82 -38.41 -1.67
N VAL A 221 -44.92 -38.28 -2.65
CA VAL A 221 -44.83 -37.09 -3.51
C VAL A 221 -45.10 -37.48 -4.94
N SER A 222 -46.06 -36.80 -5.57
CA SER A 222 -46.35 -36.90 -7.00
C SER A 222 -46.43 -35.50 -7.58
N ASP A 223 -45.62 -35.22 -8.59
CA ASP A 223 -45.46 -33.88 -9.16
C ASP A 223 -45.18 -32.83 -8.07
N ALA A 224 -46.02 -31.81 -7.95
CA ALA A 224 -45.94 -30.79 -6.90
C ALA A 224 -46.90 -31.05 -5.72
N THR A 225 -47.44 -32.26 -5.58
CA THR A 225 -48.40 -32.61 -4.53
C THR A 225 -47.81 -33.60 -3.55
N ILE A 226 -47.84 -33.25 -2.27
CA ILE A 226 -47.48 -34.11 -1.14
C ILE A 226 -48.77 -34.73 -0.59
N THR A 227 -48.84 -36.06 -0.58
CA THR A 227 -49.93 -36.81 0.06
C THR A 227 -49.45 -37.31 1.42
N ILE A 228 -50.18 -36.97 2.48
CA ILE A 228 -49.85 -37.27 3.88
C ILE A 228 -50.91 -38.22 4.42
N LYS A 229 -50.52 -39.41 4.84
CA LYS A 229 -51.41 -40.39 5.48
C LYS A 229 -51.09 -40.49 6.97
N ALA A 230 -52.08 -40.26 7.82
CA ALA A 230 -51.95 -40.35 9.27
C ALA A 230 -51.94 -41.82 9.73
N LEU A 231 -50.90 -42.23 10.47
CA LEU A 231 -50.69 -43.61 10.92
C LEU A 231 -50.88 -43.76 12.43
N LYS A 232 -50.31 -42.86 13.22
CA LYS A 232 -50.31 -42.93 14.69
C LYS A 232 -50.46 -41.54 15.29
N VAL A 233 -51.13 -41.45 16.43
CA VAL A 233 -51.25 -40.21 17.22
C VAL A 233 -49.85 -39.68 17.58
N GLY A 234 -49.65 -38.38 17.39
CA GLY A 234 -48.39 -37.72 17.67
C GLY A 234 -48.17 -36.49 16.79
N THR A 235 -47.00 -35.88 16.91
CA THR A 235 -46.58 -34.73 16.11
C THR A 235 -45.29 -35.05 15.38
N THR A 236 -45.17 -34.62 14.13
CA THR A 236 -43.99 -34.85 13.30
C THR A 236 -43.83 -33.71 12.29
N VAL A 237 -42.66 -33.62 11.65
CA VAL A 237 -42.39 -32.61 10.63
C VAL A 237 -42.03 -33.30 9.33
N ILE A 238 -42.56 -32.79 8.22
CA ILE A 238 -42.20 -33.22 6.88
C ILE A 238 -41.16 -32.24 6.33
N ASN A 239 -39.96 -32.75 6.05
CA ASN A 239 -38.89 -32.02 5.40
C ASN A 239 -39.02 -32.19 3.89
N VAL A 240 -39.11 -31.06 3.17
CA VAL A 240 -39.28 -31.02 1.71
C VAL A 240 -38.08 -30.32 1.08
N SER A 241 -37.57 -30.87 -0.03
CA SER A 241 -36.55 -30.24 -0.86
C SER A 241 -36.90 -30.29 -2.34
N ASP A 242 -36.44 -29.31 -3.10
CA ASP A 242 -36.54 -29.29 -4.56
C ASP A 242 -35.20 -29.69 -5.22
N ARG A 243 -35.14 -29.73 -6.55
CA ARG A 243 -33.93 -30.10 -7.30
C ARG A 243 -32.78 -29.11 -7.10
N ASP A 244 -33.10 -27.84 -6.92
CA ASP A 244 -32.12 -26.77 -6.77
C ASP A 244 -31.61 -26.66 -5.32
N GLY A 245 -32.11 -27.51 -4.41
CA GLY A 245 -31.69 -27.56 -3.00
C GLY A 245 -32.45 -26.63 -2.07
N ARG A 246 -33.53 -25.98 -2.53
CA ARG A 246 -34.42 -25.20 -1.67
C ARG A 246 -35.09 -26.13 -0.68
N LYS A 247 -35.27 -25.67 0.56
CA LYS A 247 -35.87 -26.45 1.64
C LYS A 247 -37.13 -25.79 2.18
N GLY A 248 -38.03 -26.62 2.70
CA GLY A 248 -39.19 -26.19 3.46
C GLY A 248 -39.66 -27.27 4.43
N ARG A 249 -40.52 -26.88 5.38
CA ARG A 249 -41.02 -27.77 6.43
C ARG A 249 -42.53 -27.63 6.55
N ILE A 250 -43.23 -28.75 6.74
CA ILE A 250 -44.66 -28.79 7.04
C ILE A 250 -44.84 -29.48 8.39
N SER A 251 -45.49 -28.82 9.34
CA SER A 251 -45.77 -29.42 10.66
C SER A 251 -47.02 -30.29 10.58
N VAL A 252 -47.00 -31.49 11.19
CA VAL A 252 -48.15 -32.39 11.17
C VAL A 252 -48.51 -32.83 12.58
N THR A 253 -49.78 -32.71 12.94
CA THR A 253 -50.36 -33.22 14.19
C THR A 253 -51.41 -34.26 13.87
N VAL A 254 -51.23 -35.46 14.39
CA VAL A 254 -52.19 -36.56 14.28
C VAL A 254 -52.87 -36.77 15.62
N ILE A 255 -54.20 -36.65 15.63
CA ILE A 255 -55.06 -36.91 16.80
C ILE A 255 -55.78 -38.25 16.66
N LYS A 256 -56.37 -38.72 17.76
CA LYS A 256 -57.24 -39.91 17.72
C LYS A 256 -58.37 -39.69 16.72
N GLN A 257 -58.78 -40.79 16.08
CA GLN A 257 -59.99 -40.78 15.28
C GLN A 257 -61.18 -40.68 16.23
N SER A 258 -62.02 -39.65 16.04
CA SER A 258 -63.32 -39.57 16.70
C SER A 258 -64.17 -40.70 16.13
N ILE A 259 -64.59 -41.61 17.01
CA ILE A 259 -65.51 -42.71 16.72
C ILE A 259 -66.93 -42.17 16.75
#